data_AF-A0A333D9D7-F1
#
_entry.id   AF-A0A333D9D7-F1
#
_cell.length_a   1.000
_cell.length_b   1.000
_cell.length_c   1.000
_cell.angle_alpha   90.00
_cell.angle_beta   90.00
_cell.angle_gamma   90.00
#
_symmetry.space_group_name_H-M   'P 1'
#
loop_
_entity.id
_entity.type
_entity.pdbx_description
1 polymer ?
#
loop_
_entity_poly.entity_id
_entity_poly.type
_entity_poly.pdbx_seq_one_letter_code
_entity_poly.pdbx_strand_id
1 'polypeptide(L)' 'MVSDEPTTTEYDYEITPRTLGLGGGWNLRLLENGEEVGGGVFPLPEHCDFRDEKALQTLLDSLYEDALAEASAWLASR' A
#
# COMPACT_ATOMS: atom_id res chain seq x y z
N MET A 1 4.08 27.57 -30.83
CA MET A 1 3.26 27.34 -29.63
C MET A 1 3.84 26.11 -28.99
N VAL A 2 4.69 26.30 -27.98
CA VAL A 2 5.20 25.18 -27.20
C VAL A 2 4.05 24.77 -26.31
N SER A 3 3.57 23.55 -26.48
CA SER A 3 2.56 22.94 -25.62
C SER A 3 3.20 22.76 -24.24
N ASP A 4 2.80 23.56 -23.27
CA ASP A 4 3.05 23.33 -21.84
C ASP A 4 1.71 22.76 -21.33
N GLU A 5 1.47 21.47 -21.62
CA GLU A 5 1.55 20.35 -20.67
C GLU A 5 0.70 20.61 -19.42
N PRO A 6 -0.36 19.81 -19.16
CA PRO A 6 -1.02 19.90 -17.87
C PRO A 6 -0.01 19.43 -16.82
N THR A 7 0.47 20.34 -15.98
CA THR A 7 1.14 20.01 -14.72
C THR A 7 0.09 19.44 -13.75
N THR A 8 -0.54 18.34 -14.13
CA THR A 8 -1.36 17.56 -13.22
C THR A 8 -0.38 16.85 -12.31
N THR A 9 -0.33 17.26 -11.04
CA THR A 9 0.38 16.49 -10.02
C THR A 9 -0.11 15.04 -10.10
N GLU A 10 0.74 14.14 -10.58
CA GLU A 10 0.43 12.72 -10.61
C GLU A 10 0.47 12.20 -9.18
N TYR A 11 -0.63 11.58 -8.75
CA TYR A 11 -0.72 10.94 -7.46
C TYR A 11 -0.79 9.44 -7.71
N ASP A 12 0.21 8.73 -7.19
CA ASP A 12 0.37 7.29 -7.36
C ASP A 12 0.48 6.63 -5.99
N TYR A 13 0.32 5.31 -5.97
CA TYR A 13 0.55 4.51 -4.79
C TYR A 13 1.17 3.16 -5.16
N GLU A 14 2.00 2.65 -4.26
CA GLU A 14 2.61 1.33 -4.40
C GLU A 14 2.32 0.51 -3.15
N ILE A 15 1.72 -0.67 -3.35
CA ILE A 15 1.50 -1.65 -2.29
C ILE A 15 2.43 -2.83 -2.54
N THR A 16 3.43 -3.00 -1.68
CA THR A 16 4.44 -4.05 -1.82
C THR A 16 4.33 -5.07 -0.68
N PRO A 17 4.42 -6.37 -0.97
CA PRO A 17 4.37 -7.39 0.07
C PRO A 17 5.63 -7.32 0.92
N ARG A 18 5.49 -7.32 2.24
CA ARG A 18 6.63 -7.42 3.16
C ARG A 18 7.02 -8.88 3.33
N THR A 19 8.32 -9.13 3.40
CA THR A 19 8.84 -10.47 3.65
C THR A 19 8.37 -10.95 5.03
N LEU A 20 7.89 -12.21 5.10
CA LEU A 20 7.41 -12.81 6.36
C LEU A 20 8.45 -12.72 7.50
N GLY A 21 9.76 -12.75 7.18
CA GLY A 21 10.85 -12.61 8.16
C GLY A 21 10.98 -11.22 8.81
N LEU A 22 10.28 -10.20 8.32
CA LEU A 22 10.26 -8.83 8.88
C LEU A 22 8.91 -8.48 9.53
N GLY A 23 8.10 -9.49 9.87
CA GLY A 23 6.73 -9.33 10.36
C GLY A 23 5.66 -9.45 9.27
N GLY A 24 6.06 -9.69 8.01
CA GLY A 24 5.14 -9.89 6.88
C GLY A 24 4.15 -8.75 6.67
N GLY A 25 3.09 -9.04 5.91
CA GLY A 25 2.02 -8.09 5.63
C GLY A 25 2.31 -7.21 4.42
N TRP A 26 1.89 -5.95 4.45
CA TRP A 26 1.95 -5.02 3.33
C TRP A 26 2.60 -3.69 3.70
N ASN A 27 3.29 -3.10 2.74
CA ASN A 27 3.81 -1.76 2.83
C ASN A 27 3.15 -0.90 1.76
N LEU A 28 2.40 0.10 2.20
CA LEU A 28 1.79 1.12 1.36
C LEU A 28 2.71 2.33 1.29
N ARG A 29 3.02 2.74 0.07
CA ARG A 29 3.71 4.00 -0.24
C ARG A 29 2.79 4.86 -1.07
N LEU A 30 2.70 6.14 -0.72
CA LEU A 30 1.94 7.15 -1.42
C LEU A 30 2.93 8.09 -2.09
N LEU A 31 2.79 8.24 -3.41
CA LEU A 31 3.72 8.95 -4.26
C LEU A 31 3.03 10.19 -4.84
N GLU A 32 3.63 11.35 -4.68
CA GLU A 32 3.22 12.60 -5.32
C GLU A 32 4.31 12.99 -6.31
N ASN A 33 3.98 13.01 -7.61
CA ASN A 33 4.93 13.22 -8.69
C ASN A 33 6.12 12.22 -8.67
N GLY A 34 5.88 11.00 -8.20
CA GLY A 34 6.91 9.98 -8.00
C GLY A 34 7.78 10.15 -6.74
N GLU A 35 7.51 11.15 -5.90
CA GLU A 35 8.17 11.32 -4.59
C GLU A 35 7.31 10.72 -3.47
N GLU A 36 7.90 9.92 -2.59
CA GLU A 36 7.18 9.37 -1.43
C GLU A 36 6.82 10.50 -0.47
N VAL A 37 5.52 10.80 -0.37
CA VAL A 37 4.99 11.84 0.52
C VAL A 37 4.28 11.26 1.74
N GLY A 38 4.01 9.96 1.74
CA GLY A 38 3.35 9.28 2.84
C GLY A 38 3.24 7.78 2.62
N GLY A 39 2.65 7.10 3.59
CA GLY A 39 2.49 5.65 3.53
C GLY A 39 2.07 5.05 4.85
N GLY A 40 1.78 3.75 4.81
CA GLY A 40 1.31 2.95 5.92
C GLY A 40 1.96 1.57 5.91
N VAL A 41 2.26 1.04 7.10
CA VAL A 41 2.78 -0.32 7.24
C VAL A 41 1.71 -1.16 7.92
N PHE A 42 1.34 -2.25 7.25
CA PHE A 42 0.32 -3.20 7.69
C PHE A 42 1.01 -4.52 8.03
N PRO A 43 1.58 -4.66 9.24
CA PRO A 43 2.27 -5.89 9.64
C PRO A 43 1.27 -7.03 9.86
N LEU A 44 1.71 -8.27 9.67
CA LEU A 44 0.93 -9.41 10.13
C LEU A 44 0.94 -9.48 11.66
N PRO A 45 -0.15 -9.96 12.27
CA PRO A 45 -0.18 -10.20 13.70
C PRO A 45 0.87 -11.26 14.09
N GLU A 46 1.58 -11.03 15.20
CA GLU A 46 2.63 -11.94 15.70
C GLU A 46 2.11 -13.34 16.03
N HIS A 47 0.81 -13.46 16.31
CA HIS A 47 0.11 -14.72 16.59
C HIS A 47 -0.56 -15.34 15.36
N CYS A 48 -0.21 -14.92 14.15
CA CYS A 48 -0.73 -15.56 12.94
C CYS A 48 -0.19 -16.99 12.86
N ASP A 49 -1.09 -17.98 12.74
CA ASP A 49 -0.72 -19.36 12.48
C ASP A 49 -0.19 -19.49 11.03
N PHE A 50 1.12 -19.33 10.85
CA PHE A 50 1.79 -19.47 9.55
C PHE A 50 1.70 -20.88 8.97
N ARG A 51 1.22 -21.86 9.75
CA ARG A 51 0.95 -23.23 9.30
C ARG A 51 -0.31 -23.30 8.44
N ASP A 52 -1.27 -22.41 8.68
CA ASP A 52 -2.50 -22.31 7.93
C ASP A 52 -2.35 -21.26 6.83
N GLU A 53 -1.84 -21.70 5.68
CA GLU A 53 -1.63 -20.84 4.50
C GLU A 53 -2.93 -20.14 4.08
N LYS A 54 -4.07 -20.82 4.20
CA LYS A 54 -5.37 -20.22 3.89
C LYS A 54 -5.73 -19.08 4.83
N ALA A 55 -5.52 -19.25 6.14
CA ALA A 55 -5.79 -18.20 7.12
C ALA A 55 -4.82 -17.02 6.93
N LEU A 56 -3.55 -17.32 6.67
CA LEU A 56 -2.53 -16.33 6.34
C LEU A 56 -2.90 -15.55 5.08
N GLN A 57 -3.35 -16.23 4.02
CA GLN A 57 -3.75 -15.59 2.77
C GLN A 57 -4.98 -14.70 2.97
N THR A 58 -5.98 -15.13 3.73
CA THR A 58 -7.14 -14.31 4.08
C THR A 58 -6.75 -13.08 4.90
N LEU A 59 -5.81 -13.23 5.84
CA LEU A 59 -5.27 -12.09 6.60
C LEU A 59 -4.52 -11.11 5.69
N LEU A 60 -3.66 -11.63 4.80
CA LEU A 60 -2.95 -10.80 3.82
C LEU A 60 -3.91 -10.08 2.88
N ASP A 61 -4.96 -10.75 2.40
CA ASP A 61 -5.98 -10.14 1.53
C ASP A 61 -6.70 -8.99 2.24
N SER A 62 -7.13 -9.23 3.49
CA SER A 62 -7.76 -8.19 4.31
C SER A 62 -6.83 -7.00 4.58
N LEU A 63 -5.55 -7.23 4.86
CA LEU A 63 -4.57 -6.15 5.05
C LEU A 63 -4.28 -5.40 3.74
N TYR A 64 -4.32 -6.09 2.60
CA TYR A 64 -4.18 -5.46 1.29
C TYR A 64 -5.37 -4.55 0.99
N GLU A 65 -6.60 -4.99 1.31
CA GLU A 65 -7.81 -4.18 1.16
C GLU A 65 -7.75 -2.92 2.04
N ASP A 66 -7.27 -3.04 3.28
CA ASP A 66 -7.07 -1.89 4.17
C ASP A 66 -6.04 -0.90 3.61
N ALA A 67 -4.90 -1.41 3.13
CA ALA A 67 -3.87 -0.60 2.47
C ALA A 67 -4.40 0.09 1.20
N LEU A 68 -5.16 -0.63 0.39
CA LEU A 68 -5.79 -0.10 -0.81
C LEU A 68 -6.83 0.97 -0.46
N ALA A 69 -7.61 0.76 0.60
CA ALA A 69 -8.60 1.74 1.06
C ALA A 69 -7.93 3.03 1.53
N GLU A 70 -6.84 2.95 2.30
CA GLU A 70 -6.05 4.14 2.68
C GLU A 70 -5.48 4.85 1.45
N ALA A 71 -4.88 4.11 0.52
CA ALA A 71 -4.36 4.67 -0.73
C ALA A 71 -5.45 5.38 -1.54
N SER A 72 -6.60 4.72 -1.69
CA SER A 72 -7.76 5.23 -2.42
C SER A 72 -8.33 6.48 -1.75
N ALA A 73 -8.43 6.49 -0.42
CA ALA A 73 -8.91 7.62 0.34
C ALA A 73 -7.96 8.81 0.24
N TRP A 74 -6.65 8.57 0.28
CA TRP A 74 -5.64 9.59 0.08
C TRP A 74 -5.73 10.20 -1.33
N LEU A 75 -5.78 9.36 -2.38
CA LEU A 75 -5.96 9.82 -3.76
C LEU A 75 -7.25 10.62 -3.94
N ALA A 76 -8.36 10.16 -3.36
CA ALA A 76 -9.65 10.85 -3.45
C ALA A 76 -9.68 12.20 -2.72
N SER A 77 -8.71 12.44 -1.81
CA SER A 77 -8.57 13.71 -1.09
C SER A 77 -7.72 14.75 -1.85
N ARG A 78 -7.26 14.45 -3.08
CA ARG A 78 -6.37 15.31 -3.87
C ARG A 78 -7.04 15.95 -5.07
#